data_AF-Q1Q047-F1
#
_entry.id   AF-Q1Q047-F1
#
_cell.length_a   1.000
_cell.length_b   1.000
_cell.length_c   1.000
_cell.angle_alpha   90.00
_cell.angle_beta   90.00
_cell.angle_gamma   90.00
#
_symmetry.space_group_name_H-M   'P 1'
#
loop_
_entity.id
_entity.type
_entity.pdbx_description
1 polymer ?
#
loop_
_entity_poly.entity_id
_entity_poly.type
_entity_poly.pdbx_seq_one_letter_code
_entity_poly.pdbx_strand_id
1 'polypeptide(L)'
;MRKKGKKRAIMVIVSFIALISVLGVFMGGIVSGKDIEKKHKAEYAPIRSLMFIISSHTSNILDAIMMGDYDSVKKEADIVVEKSESLLRSFFPEGEPVGKWMEGSGISGLDQNNPKMVQAVKEDVEKYILKITSSAKKIAEISTKQNIAETYNSFDLMLRDACFKCHETYRSKWPEWPEWMQIGGG
;
A
#
# COMPACT_ATOMS: atom_id res chain seq x y z
N MET A 1 -39.06 11.51 -50.00
CA MET A 1 -37.60 11.36 -49.77
C MET A 1 -37.11 11.79 -48.37
N ARG A 2 -37.91 11.70 -47.28
CA ARG A 2 -37.53 12.29 -45.96
C ARG A 2 -37.10 11.30 -44.86
N LYS A 3 -37.16 9.98 -45.11
CA LYS A 3 -36.84 8.91 -44.13
C LYS A 3 -35.38 8.40 -44.17
N LYS A 4 -34.64 8.58 -45.27
CA LYS A 4 -33.24 8.11 -45.39
C LYS A 4 -32.23 9.01 -44.66
N GLY A 5 -32.50 10.32 -44.54
CA GLY A 5 -31.64 11.27 -43.82
C GLY A 5 -31.64 11.07 -42.29
N LYS A 6 -32.79 10.77 -41.69
CA LYS A 6 -32.91 10.52 -40.24
C LYS A 6 -32.13 9.28 -39.79
N LYS A 7 -32.11 8.20 -40.58
CA LYS A 7 -31.37 6.97 -40.25
C LYS A 7 -29.85 7.16 -40.30
N ARG A 8 -29.34 8.02 -41.21
CA ARG A 8 -27.91 8.36 -41.28
C ARG A 8 -27.48 9.26 -40.12
N ALA A 9 -28.31 10.23 -39.73
CA ALA A 9 -28.02 11.09 -38.59
C ALA A 9 -27.96 10.30 -37.26
N ILE A 10 -28.88 9.35 -37.05
CA ILE A 10 -28.90 8.52 -35.83
C ILE A 10 -27.66 7.61 -35.75
N MET A 11 -27.22 7.04 -36.87
CA MET A 11 -26.05 6.15 -36.90
C MET A 11 -24.73 6.89 -36.62
N VAL A 12 -24.62 8.17 -37.00
CA VAL A 12 -23.45 9.03 -36.69
C VAL A 12 -23.42 9.45 -35.21
N ILE A 13 -24.59 9.69 -34.60
CA ILE A 13 -24.66 10.08 -33.18
C ILE A 13 -24.30 8.90 -32.26
N VAL A 14 -24.74 7.68 -32.58
CA VAL A 14 -24.42 6.49 -31.77
C VAL A 14 -22.93 6.12 -31.84
N SER A 15 -22.28 6.36 -32.98
CA SER A 15 -20.83 6.14 -33.13
C SER A 15 -19.98 7.19 -32.41
N PHE A 16 -20.45 8.43 -32.29
CA PHE A 16 -19.78 9.45 -31.46
C PHE A 16 -19.87 9.15 -29.95
N ILE A 17 -21.00 8.65 -29.46
CA ILE A 17 -21.17 8.30 -28.04
C ILE A 17 -20.27 7.12 -27.66
N ALA A 18 -20.11 6.11 -28.53
CA ALA A 18 -19.21 4.99 -28.31
C ALA A 18 -17.71 5.41 -28.29
N LEU A 19 -17.33 6.43 -29.04
CA LEU A 19 -15.95 6.96 -29.02
C LEU A 19 -15.66 7.77 -27.75
N ILE A 20 -16.64 8.52 -27.25
CA ILE A 20 -16.50 9.30 -26.00
C ILE A 20 -16.42 8.37 -24.78
N SER A 21 -17.15 7.25 -24.75
CA SER A 21 -17.07 6.29 -23.64
C SER A 21 -15.75 5.51 -23.63
N VAL A 22 -15.17 5.16 -24.79
CA VAL A 22 -13.84 4.54 -24.85
C VAL A 22 -12.73 5.53 -24.46
N LEU A 23 -12.84 6.81 -24.86
CA LEU A 23 -11.92 7.86 -24.42
C LEU A 23 -12.08 8.23 -22.94
N GLY A 24 -13.29 8.18 -22.39
CA GLY A 24 -13.57 8.44 -20.97
C GLY A 24 -12.98 7.37 -20.05
N VAL A 25 -12.97 6.11 -20.47
CA VAL A 25 -12.31 5.02 -19.73
C VAL A 25 -10.79 5.12 -19.82
N PHE A 26 -10.24 5.66 -20.92
CA PHE A 26 -8.79 5.85 -21.07
C PHE A 26 -8.26 7.13 -20.40
N MET A 27 -9.11 8.13 -20.15
CA MET A 27 -8.76 9.39 -19.47
C MET A 27 -9.23 9.49 -18.01
N GLY A 28 -10.01 8.51 -17.52
CA GLY A 28 -10.48 8.43 -16.13
C GLY A 28 -9.39 8.10 -15.09
N GLY A 29 -8.15 7.87 -15.52
CA GLY A 29 -7.00 7.56 -14.66
C GLY A 29 -6.14 8.75 -14.25
N ILE A 30 -6.43 9.98 -14.70
CA ILE A 30 -5.59 11.15 -14.39
C ILE A 30 -6.44 12.30 -13.86
N VAL A 31 -6.91 12.18 -12.62
CA VAL A 31 -7.11 13.37 -11.78
C VAL A 31 -5.73 13.83 -11.35
N SER A 32 -5.17 14.70 -12.18
CA SER A 32 -3.91 15.40 -11.95
C SER A 32 -4.02 16.30 -10.72
N GLY A 33 -3.59 15.81 -9.56
CA GLY A 33 -3.22 16.64 -8.42
C GLY A 33 -1.91 17.38 -8.71
N LYS A 34 -1.96 18.35 -9.62
CA LYS A 34 -0.80 19.16 -10.05
C LYS A 34 -0.16 20.02 -8.94
N ASP A 35 -0.73 20.01 -7.74
CA ASP A 35 -0.19 20.71 -6.55
C ASP A 35 0.55 19.79 -5.56
N ILE A 36 0.68 18.48 -5.82
CA ILE A 36 1.48 17.56 -4.96
C ILE A 36 2.92 17.37 -5.52
N GLU A 37 3.18 17.85 -6.73
CA GLU A 37 4.34 17.45 -7.55
C GLU A 37 5.69 18.08 -7.14
N LYS A 38 5.75 18.93 -6.10
CA LYS A 38 6.99 19.65 -5.75
C LYS A 38 7.86 19.07 -4.61
N LYS A 39 7.58 17.88 -4.07
CA LYS A 39 8.41 17.30 -2.99
C LYS A 39 8.73 15.80 -3.04
N HIS A 40 8.59 15.14 -4.18
CA HIS A 40 9.03 13.75 -4.33
C HIS A 40 10.38 13.67 -5.03
N LYS A 41 11.47 13.83 -4.26
CA LYS A 41 12.82 13.47 -4.74
C LYS A 41 12.80 12.00 -5.15
N ALA A 42 13.22 11.71 -6.38
CA ALA A 42 13.16 10.39 -7.04
C ALA A 42 13.94 9.28 -6.31
N GLU A 43 14.84 9.63 -5.38
CA GLU A 43 15.70 8.71 -4.64
C GLU A 43 14.93 7.88 -3.57
N TYR A 44 13.77 8.36 -3.11
CA TYR A 44 12.96 7.70 -2.05
C TYR A 44 11.75 6.90 -2.59
N ALA A 45 11.60 6.85 -3.91
CA ALA A 45 10.57 6.07 -4.59
C ALA A 45 10.54 4.57 -4.22
N PRO A 46 11.68 3.88 -3.94
CA PRO A 46 11.68 2.44 -3.68
C PRO A 46 10.95 2.04 -2.39
N ILE A 47 11.23 2.70 -1.26
CA ILE A 47 10.61 2.36 0.04
C ILE A 47 9.10 2.60 0.00
N ARG A 48 8.68 3.78 -0.49
CA ARG A 48 7.26 4.12 -0.58
C ARG A 48 6.50 3.20 -1.54
N SER A 49 7.12 2.84 -2.66
CA SER A 49 6.55 1.88 -3.61
C SER A 49 6.40 0.49 -2.98
N LEU A 50 7.43 -0.01 -2.29
CA LEU A 50 7.37 -1.30 -1.59
C LEU A 50 6.29 -1.30 -0.50
N MET A 51 6.17 -0.23 0.28
CA MET A 51 5.09 -0.10 1.28
C MET A 51 3.71 -0.10 0.64
N PHE A 52 3.54 0.56 -0.51
CA PHE A 52 2.28 0.53 -1.27
C PHE A 52 1.94 -0.88 -1.77
N ILE A 53 2.93 -1.60 -2.31
CA ILE A 53 2.77 -2.99 -2.76
C ILE A 53 2.40 -3.89 -1.58
N ILE A 54 3.13 -3.81 -0.46
CA ILE A 54 2.82 -4.56 0.78
C ILE A 54 1.39 -4.26 1.24
N SER A 55 0.99 -2.98 1.26
CA SER A 55 -0.38 -2.59 1.63
C SER A 55 -1.43 -3.23 0.72
N SER A 56 -1.21 -3.20 -0.60
CA SER A 56 -2.13 -3.79 -1.56
C SER A 56 -2.29 -5.30 -1.36
N HIS A 57 -1.18 -6.03 -1.22
CA HIS A 57 -1.23 -7.48 -0.99
C HIS A 57 -1.79 -7.83 0.39
N THR A 58 -1.57 -6.98 1.40
CA THR A 58 -2.19 -7.13 2.72
C THR A 58 -3.72 -7.01 2.64
N SER A 59 -4.24 -6.07 1.85
CA SER A 59 -5.69 -5.98 1.60
C SER A 59 -6.20 -7.22 0.85
N ASN A 60 -5.48 -7.71 -0.16
CA ASN A 60 -5.86 -8.92 -0.88
C ASN A 60 -5.89 -10.17 0.02
N ILE A 61 -5.00 -10.26 1.03
CA ILE A 61 -5.06 -11.33 2.04
C ILE A 61 -6.40 -11.26 2.78
N LEU A 62 -6.83 -10.08 3.24
CA LEU A 62 -8.11 -9.92 3.93
C LEU A 62 -9.28 -10.31 3.03
N ASP A 63 -9.30 -9.83 1.79
CA ASP A 63 -10.35 -10.17 0.82
C ASP A 63 -10.43 -11.68 0.59
N ALA A 64 -9.28 -12.33 0.41
CA ALA A 64 -9.18 -13.78 0.23
C ALA A 64 -9.65 -14.56 1.48
N ILE A 65 -9.32 -14.09 2.69
CA ILE A 65 -9.84 -14.66 3.95
C ILE A 65 -11.37 -14.58 3.97
N MET A 66 -11.93 -13.42 3.62
CA MET A 66 -13.39 -13.20 3.64
C MET A 66 -14.13 -14.05 2.59
N MET A 67 -13.48 -14.37 1.48
CA MET A 67 -14.00 -15.28 0.46
C MET A 67 -13.76 -16.76 0.77
N GLY A 68 -12.96 -17.09 1.78
CA GLY A 68 -12.52 -18.46 2.05
C GLY A 68 -11.57 -19.03 0.98
N ASP A 69 -10.91 -18.17 0.21
CA ASP A 69 -9.96 -18.55 -0.84
C ASP A 69 -8.54 -18.70 -0.24
N TYR A 70 -8.27 -19.86 0.35
CA TYR A 70 -7.02 -20.11 1.06
C TYR A 70 -5.78 -20.20 0.16
N ASP A 71 -5.96 -20.53 -1.12
CA ASP A 71 -4.87 -20.53 -2.10
C ASP A 71 -4.43 -19.10 -2.40
N SER A 72 -5.38 -18.19 -2.58
CA SER A 72 -5.09 -16.75 -2.69
C SER A 72 -4.51 -16.20 -1.40
N VAL A 73 -5.00 -16.58 -0.21
CA VAL A 73 -4.38 -16.17 1.06
C VAL A 73 -2.91 -16.52 1.10
N LYS A 74 -2.56 -17.78 0.77
CA LYS A 74 -1.17 -18.23 0.77
C LYS A 74 -0.33 -17.43 -0.22
N LYS A 75 -0.81 -17.30 -1.46
CA LYS A 75 -0.11 -16.58 -2.53
C LYS A 75 0.18 -15.12 -2.14
N GLU A 76 -0.83 -14.40 -1.67
CA GLU A 76 -0.69 -12.98 -1.34
C GLU A 76 0.20 -12.79 -0.09
N ALA A 77 0.13 -13.70 0.88
CA ALA A 77 1.04 -13.73 2.03
C ALA A 77 2.50 -14.00 1.63
N ASP A 78 2.76 -14.94 0.72
CA ASP A 78 4.10 -15.21 0.19
C ASP A 78 4.67 -13.98 -0.54
N ILE A 79 3.84 -13.20 -1.24
CA ILE A 79 4.27 -11.93 -1.84
C ILE A 79 4.61 -10.91 -0.77
N VAL A 80 3.80 -10.78 0.29
CA VAL A 80 4.11 -9.87 1.41
C VAL A 80 5.48 -10.22 2.02
N VAL A 81 5.81 -11.49 2.17
CA VAL A 81 7.14 -11.95 2.64
C VAL A 81 8.27 -11.45 1.73
N GLU A 82 8.15 -11.68 0.42
CA GLU A 82 9.18 -11.28 -0.55
C GLU A 82 9.40 -9.76 -0.53
N LYS A 83 8.31 -9.00 -0.45
CA LYS A 83 8.35 -7.54 -0.46
C LYS A 83 8.81 -6.95 0.87
N SER A 84 8.49 -7.56 2.02
CA SER A 84 9.01 -7.13 3.32
C SER A 84 10.52 -7.39 3.46
N GLU A 85 11.02 -8.50 2.91
CA GLU A 85 12.47 -8.77 2.84
C GLU A 85 13.18 -7.75 1.92
N SER A 86 12.54 -7.38 0.80
CA SER A 86 13.05 -6.33 -0.10
C SER A 86 13.01 -4.94 0.53
N LEU A 87 11.96 -4.67 1.33
CA LEU A 87 11.80 -3.45 2.08
C LEU A 87 12.91 -3.31 3.13
N LEU A 88 13.25 -4.38 3.85
CA LEU A 88 14.34 -4.37 4.84
C LEU A 88 15.67 -3.97 4.20
N ARG A 89 16.02 -4.57 3.05
CA ARG A 89 17.24 -4.23 2.30
C ARG A 89 17.24 -2.80 1.78
N SER A 90 16.07 -2.29 1.41
CA SER A 90 15.91 -0.91 0.92
C SER A 90 15.99 0.11 2.05
N PHE A 91 15.50 -0.23 3.24
CA PHE A 91 15.65 0.59 4.45
C PHE A 91 17.08 0.58 4.96
N PHE A 92 17.80 -0.54 4.91
CA PHE A 92 19.12 -0.65 5.52
C PHE A 92 20.16 -1.18 4.51
N PRO A 93 20.48 -0.40 3.46
CA PRO A 93 21.51 -0.80 2.50
C PRO A 93 22.88 -0.90 3.18
N GLU A 94 23.64 -1.94 2.83
CA GLU A 94 24.98 -2.17 3.38
C GLU A 94 25.96 -1.07 2.94
N GLY A 95 26.83 -0.64 3.85
CA GLY A 95 27.89 0.34 3.55
C GLY A 95 27.43 1.79 3.43
N GLU A 96 26.14 2.10 3.63
CA GLU A 96 25.66 3.48 3.64
C GLU A 96 25.88 4.20 4.98
N PRO A 97 26.09 5.53 4.98
CA PRO A 97 26.19 6.31 6.20
C PRO A 97 24.98 6.16 7.12
N VAL A 98 25.24 6.11 8.42
CA VAL A 98 24.20 6.05 9.47
C VAL A 98 23.22 7.23 9.29
N GLY A 99 21.93 6.92 9.21
CA GLY A 99 20.86 7.92 9.11
C GLY A 99 20.46 8.33 7.69
N LYS A 100 21.26 7.99 6.65
CA LYS A 100 20.88 8.29 5.26
C LYS A 100 19.55 7.65 4.86
N TRP A 101 19.28 6.46 5.38
CA TRP A 101 18.01 5.75 5.22
C TRP A 101 16.79 6.45 5.82
N MET A 102 16.97 7.37 6.77
CA MET A 102 15.86 8.10 7.37
C MET A 102 15.31 9.15 6.43
N GLU A 103 16.14 9.68 5.53
CA GLU A 103 15.67 10.62 4.52
C GLU A 103 14.63 9.93 3.63
N GLY A 104 13.44 10.55 3.49
CA GLY A 104 12.35 10.03 2.67
C GLY A 104 11.71 8.71 3.09
N SER A 105 12.13 8.12 4.21
CA SER A 105 11.46 6.97 4.85
C SER A 105 10.05 7.28 5.36
N GLY A 106 9.73 8.57 5.54
CA GLY A 106 8.49 9.03 6.19
C GLY A 106 8.58 9.03 7.72
N ILE A 107 9.73 8.65 8.29
CA ILE A 107 10.02 8.79 9.72
C ILE A 107 10.26 10.27 10.03
N SER A 108 9.63 10.77 11.08
CA SER A 108 9.66 12.20 11.44
C SER A 108 9.85 12.43 12.94
N GLY A 109 10.25 13.64 13.33
CA GLY A 109 10.33 14.05 14.74
C GLY A 109 11.56 13.55 15.50
N LEU A 110 12.65 13.19 14.81
CA LEU A 110 13.88 12.64 15.40
C LEU A 110 15.09 13.53 15.13
N ASP A 111 16.02 13.59 16.08
CA ASP A 111 17.33 14.22 15.93
C ASP A 111 18.28 13.29 15.17
N GLN A 112 18.46 13.57 13.87
CA GLN A 112 19.30 12.78 12.97
C GLN A 112 20.80 12.90 13.26
N ASN A 113 21.23 13.89 14.06
CA ASN A 113 22.62 14.07 14.45
C ASN A 113 22.99 13.27 15.71
N ASN A 114 22.05 12.53 16.31
CA ASN A 114 22.27 11.69 17.47
C ASN A 114 22.42 10.21 17.05
N PRO A 115 23.65 9.66 16.99
CA PRO A 115 23.88 8.31 16.48
C PRO A 115 23.19 7.22 17.30
N LYS A 116 23.04 7.42 18.61
CA LYS A 116 22.33 6.48 19.49
C LYS A 116 20.84 6.43 19.16
N MET A 117 20.24 7.58 18.90
CA MET A 117 18.83 7.66 18.49
C MET A 117 18.63 7.00 17.12
N VAL A 118 19.48 7.32 16.14
CA VAL A 118 19.40 6.74 14.79
C VAL A 118 19.52 5.21 14.84
N GLN A 119 20.45 4.70 15.64
CA GLN A 119 20.62 3.25 15.82
C GLN A 119 19.39 2.60 16.49
N ALA A 120 18.84 3.20 17.55
CA ALA A 120 17.65 2.67 18.22
C ALA A 120 16.42 2.64 17.29
N VAL A 121 16.25 3.66 16.46
CA VAL A 121 15.14 3.72 15.49
C VAL A 121 15.32 2.68 14.40
N LYS A 122 16.56 2.47 13.92
CA LYS A 122 16.87 1.38 12.98
C LYS A 122 16.44 0.04 13.56
N GLU A 123 16.88 -0.28 14.78
CA GLU A 123 16.59 -1.56 15.43
C GLU A 123 15.09 -1.80 15.61
N ASP A 124 14.33 -0.78 16.00
CA ASP A 124 12.89 -0.93 16.20
C ASP A 124 12.12 -1.02 14.86
N VAL A 125 12.51 -0.25 13.84
CA VAL A 125 11.93 -0.36 12.49
C VAL A 125 12.22 -1.73 11.88
N GLU A 126 13.47 -2.21 11.98
CA GLU A 126 13.88 -3.54 11.54
C GLU A 126 13.05 -4.63 12.20
N LYS A 127 12.85 -4.55 13.52
CA LYS A 127 11.99 -5.47 14.27
C LYS A 127 10.55 -5.50 13.73
N TYR A 128 9.95 -4.35 13.40
CA TYR A 128 8.60 -4.33 12.82
C TYR A 128 8.56 -4.98 11.44
N ILE A 129 9.53 -4.70 10.56
CA ILE A 129 9.60 -5.30 9.21
C ILE A 129 9.75 -6.83 9.31
N LEU A 130 10.64 -7.31 10.19
CA LEU A 130 10.80 -8.75 10.45
C LEU A 130 9.53 -9.39 11.04
N LYS A 131 8.77 -8.64 11.82
CA LYS A 131 7.47 -9.09 12.34
C LYS A 131 6.42 -9.21 11.22
N ILE A 132 6.41 -8.32 10.24
CA ILE A 132 5.57 -8.46 9.02
C ILE A 132 5.96 -9.76 8.30
N THR A 133 7.25 -9.95 8.00
CA THR A 133 7.75 -11.13 7.29
C THR A 133 7.35 -12.43 7.98
N SER A 134 7.60 -12.53 9.29
CA SER A 134 7.30 -13.75 10.05
C SER A 134 5.79 -14.00 10.20
N SER A 135 5.00 -12.95 10.38
CA SER A 135 3.54 -13.08 10.49
C SER A 135 2.91 -13.47 9.15
N ALA A 136 3.40 -12.94 8.04
CA ALA A 136 2.96 -13.34 6.70
C ALA A 136 3.29 -14.82 6.41
N LYS A 137 4.49 -15.30 6.76
CA LYS A 137 4.83 -16.74 6.70
C LYS A 137 3.84 -17.59 7.50
N LYS A 138 3.49 -17.14 8.72
CA LYS A 138 2.53 -17.83 9.58
C LYS A 138 1.11 -17.84 8.99
N ILE A 139 0.66 -16.75 8.37
CA ILE A 139 -0.64 -16.69 7.69
C ILE A 139 -0.68 -17.69 6.53
N ALA A 140 0.37 -17.74 5.72
CA ALA A 140 0.51 -18.71 4.62
C ALA A 140 0.51 -20.17 5.11
N GLU A 141 1.14 -20.45 6.26
CA GLU A 141 1.12 -21.78 6.88
C GLU A 141 -0.28 -22.15 7.40
N ILE A 142 -0.92 -21.24 8.14
CA ILE A 142 -2.25 -21.48 8.75
C ILE A 142 -3.34 -21.64 7.68
N SER A 143 -3.24 -20.92 6.56
CA SER A 143 -4.25 -21.01 5.50
C SER A 143 -4.39 -22.42 4.92
N THR A 144 -3.32 -23.23 4.98
CA THR A 144 -3.35 -24.65 4.56
C THR A 144 -4.32 -25.51 5.39
N LYS A 145 -4.63 -25.08 6.62
CA LYS A 145 -5.60 -25.75 7.52
C LYS A 145 -7.05 -25.39 7.18
N GLN A 146 -7.28 -24.47 6.24
CA GLN A 146 -8.59 -24.02 5.80
C GLN A 146 -9.51 -23.59 6.96
N ASN A 147 -8.93 -22.86 7.93
CA ASN A 147 -9.63 -22.31 9.07
C ASN A 147 -9.67 -20.78 8.99
N ILE A 148 -10.79 -20.21 8.55
CA ILE A 148 -10.99 -18.75 8.43
C ILE A 148 -10.69 -18.04 9.75
N ALA A 149 -11.18 -18.54 10.89
CA ALA A 149 -11.01 -17.85 12.17
C ALA A 149 -9.54 -17.81 12.62
N GLU A 150 -8.82 -18.93 12.49
CA GLU A 150 -7.39 -18.99 12.82
C GLU A 150 -6.56 -18.11 11.85
N THR A 151 -6.89 -18.14 10.56
CA THR A 151 -6.22 -17.35 9.52
C THR A 151 -6.43 -15.85 9.75
N TYR A 152 -7.67 -15.43 10.00
CA TYR A 152 -8.03 -14.04 10.30
C TYR A 152 -7.35 -13.55 11.59
N ASN A 153 -7.34 -14.35 12.65
CA ASN A 153 -6.66 -13.98 13.90
C ASN A 153 -5.15 -13.79 13.68
N SER A 154 -4.52 -14.63 12.85
CA SER A 154 -3.10 -14.44 12.49
C SER A 154 -2.88 -13.17 11.67
N PHE A 155 -3.82 -12.82 10.78
CA PHE A 155 -3.81 -11.57 10.01
C PHE A 155 -3.98 -10.33 10.89
N ASP A 156 -4.98 -10.30 11.78
CA ASP A 156 -5.20 -9.20 12.75
C ASP A 156 -3.96 -8.94 13.61
N LEU A 157 -3.34 -10.01 14.12
CA LEU A 157 -2.12 -9.90 14.90
C LEU A 157 -0.97 -9.26 14.11
N MET A 158 -0.82 -9.57 12.82
CA MET A 158 0.18 -8.91 11.97
C MET A 158 -0.06 -7.40 11.89
N LEU A 159 -1.31 -6.99 11.64
CA LEU A 159 -1.67 -5.58 11.52
C LEU A 159 -1.39 -4.83 12.82
N ARG A 160 -1.93 -5.33 13.93
CA ARG A 160 -1.84 -4.67 15.24
C ARG A 160 -0.42 -4.59 15.76
N ASP A 161 0.34 -5.68 15.61
CA ASP A 161 1.65 -5.75 16.24
C ASP A 161 2.81 -5.24 15.38
N ALA A 162 2.63 -5.11 14.07
CA ALA A 162 3.67 -4.63 13.17
C ALA A 162 3.25 -3.33 12.48
N CYS A 163 2.23 -3.37 11.63
CA CYS A 163 1.84 -2.25 10.79
C CYS A 163 1.42 -1.03 11.62
N PHE A 164 0.50 -1.21 12.57
CA PHE A 164 -0.06 -0.13 13.36
C PHE A 164 0.96 0.42 14.36
N LYS A 165 1.66 -0.43 15.11
CA LYS A 165 2.70 0.02 16.05
C LYS A 165 3.83 0.81 15.38
N CYS A 166 4.30 0.37 14.22
CA CYS A 166 5.31 1.11 13.47
C CYS A 166 4.77 2.48 13.00
N HIS A 167 3.56 2.51 12.44
CA HIS A 167 2.95 3.75 11.98
C HIS A 167 2.64 4.73 13.11
N GLU A 168 2.12 4.27 14.24
CA GLU A 168 1.85 5.12 15.41
C GLU A 168 3.12 5.75 15.97
N THR A 169 4.23 5.01 15.95
CA THR A 169 5.50 5.46 16.53
C THR A 169 6.23 6.43 15.62
N TYR A 170 6.31 6.13 14.32
CA TYR A 170 7.25 6.79 13.43
C TYR A 170 6.63 7.63 12.31
N ARG A 171 5.40 7.32 11.92
CA ARG A 171 4.72 8.09 10.88
C ARG A 171 4.22 9.39 11.50
N SER A 172 4.38 10.49 10.77
CA SER A 172 3.69 11.73 11.14
C SER A 172 2.20 11.43 11.30
N LYS A 173 1.59 11.92 12.38
CA LYS A 173 0.14 11.82 12.55
C LYS A 173 -0.52 12.33 11.26
N TRP A 174 -1.50 11.57 10.78
CA TRP A 174 -2.34 12.07 9.70
C TRP A 174 -2.85 13.45 10.10
N PRO A 175 -2.89 14.43 9.17
CA PRO A 175 -3.55 15.69 9.47
C PRO A 175 -4.94 15.37 9.99
N GLU A 176 -5.39 16.09 11.02
CA GLU A 176 -6.75 15.89 11.53
C GLU A 176 -7.71 15.97 10.34
N TRP A 177 -8.40 14.86 10.08
CA TRP A 177 -9.39 14.82 9.02
C TRP A 177 -10.41 15.92 9.30
N PRO A 178 -10.86 16.67 8.28
CA PRO A 178 -12.00 17.55 8.45
C PRO A 178 -13.15 16.79 9.10
N GLU A 179 -13.91 17.46 9.98
CA GLU A 179 -14.97 16.84 10.80
C GLU A 179 -15.91 15.92 10.00
N TRP A 180 -16.20 16.27 8.74
CA TRP A 180 -17.05 15.49 7.84
C TRP A 180 -16.48 14.13 7.40
N MET A 181 -15.16 13.93 7.41
CA MET A 181 -14.52 12.63 7.13
C MET A 181 -14.37 11.79 8.40
N GLN A 182 -14.30 12.40 9.59
CA GLN A 182 -14.22 11.66 10.86
C GLN A 182 -15.49 10.84 11.12
N ILE A 183 -16.64 11.32 10.66
CA ILE A 183 -17.94 10.66 10.82
C ILE A 183 -18.06 9.39 9.94
N GLY A 184 -17.25 9.28 8.88
CA GLY A 184 -17.31 8.17 7.92
C GLY A 184 -16.44 6.96 8.25
N GLY A 185 -15.65 7.01 9.33
CA GLY A 185 -14.66 5.98 9.65
C GLY A 185 -13.46 6.04 8.69
N GLY A 186 -12.51 6.93 9.00
CA GLY A 186 -11.21 7.00 8.33
C GLY A 186 -10.28 5.82 8.66
#